data_AF-K9YDZ9-F1
#
_entry.id   AF-K9YDZ9-F1
#
_cell.length_a   1.000
_cell.length_b   1.000
_cell.length_c   1.000
_cell.angle_alpha   90.00
_cell.angle_beta   90.00
_cell.angle_gamma   90.00
#
_symmetry.space_group_name_H-M   'P 1'
#
loop_
_entity.id
_entity.type
_entity.pdbx_description
1 polymer ?
#
loop_
_entity_poly.entity_id
_entity_poly.type
_entity_poly.pdbx_seq_one_letter_code
_entity_poly.pdbx_strand_id
1 'polypeptide(L)'
;MRDFLPNFPLSPLPKTGTRILLLRHGRSTLNDQQRYQGSSDDSTLTDQGHLASQQMGQFLENCPLDAVYVSPLQRAQETLVDLLPYLKTQPQQIQTSELLQEIKFPTWEGRSYQEVRTQDSDRYQCWQMRPDQFQIQTEENCVFYPVLELYERIQQFWQTILPLHSGETLLIVGHGSSNQALINTAFGISPRYHHYFQQTHSGLTVFDILTPGCSQMQLLNFTLDSGLPKLKVGKQGLRLVLLPFHPHCPPQPMLLAKFNSVSIQEMIGENCDLLQQLAQAHLEAKITILQESHLSLRALSPLNHKELNTVCAIALPSKLSRLLSQLFPFPHSVELFPNTFSVVHYPSSQNFPILQGMNLNVLKG
;
A
#
# COMPACT_ATOMS: atom_id res chain seq x y z
N MET A 1 -2.59 -9.29 -24.60
CA MET A 1 -2.01 -9.73 -23.32
C MET A 1 -3.15 -9.74 -22.33
N ARG A 2 -3.38 -10.84 -21.62
CA ARG A 2 -4.58 -10.97 -20.79
C ARG A 2 -4.41 -10.14 -19.52
N ASP A 3 -5.12 -9.03 -19.45
CA ASP A 3 -5.39 -8.32 -18.20
C ASP A 3 -6.15 -9.31 -17.29
N PHE A 4 -5.43 -9.99 -16.42
CA PHE A 4 -5.97 -11.10 -15.62
C PHE A 4 -6.55 -10.63 -14.28
N LEU A 5 -6.27 -9.38 -13.87
CA LEU A 5 -7.00 -8.72 -12.80
C LEU A 5 -8.24 -8.05 -13.40
N PRO A 6 -9.47 -8.50 -13.05
CA PRO A 6 -10.68 -7.98 -13.63
C PRO A 6 -10.77 -6.45 -13.50
N ASN A 7 -10.88 -5.74 -14.62
CA ASN A 7 -11.05 -4.28 -14.69
C ASN A 7 -9.87 -3.44 -14.16
N PHE A 8 -8.67 -4.03 -14.01
CA PHE A 8 -7.46 -3.27 -13.68
C PHE A 8 -6.56 -3.10 -14.91
N PRO A 9 -6.25 -1.86 -15.32
CA PRO A 9 -5.23 -1.61 -16.33
C PRO A 9 -3.87 -1.96 -15.71
N LEU A 10 -3.29 -3.09 -16.09
CA LEU A 10 -1.91 -3.42 -15.76
C LEU A 10 -1.06 -3.19 -17.00
N SER A 11 0.10 -2.56 -16.86
CA SER A 11 1.04 -2.49 -17.97
C SER A 11 1.48 -3.92 -18.36
N PRO A 12 1.80 -4.18 -19.63
CA PRO A 12 2.39 -5.44 -20.05
C PRO A 12 3.64 -5.82 -19.24
N LEU A 13 3.73 -7.07 -18.76
CA LEU A 13 4.94 -7.59 -18.13
C LEU A 13 6.01 -7.85 -19.21
N PRO A 14 7.22 -7.27 -19.12
CA PRO A 14 8.32 -7.62 -20.01
C PRO A 14 8.74 -9.08 -19.83
N LYS A 15 9.23 -9.74 -20.90
CA LYS A 15 9.62 -11.17 -20.87
C LYS A 15 10.64 -11.53 -19.80
N THR A 16 11.47 -10.56 -19.39
CA THR A 16 12.53 -10.73 -18.39
C THR A 16 12.11 -10.26 -17.00
N GLY A 17 10.91 -9.69 -16.86
CA GLY A 17 10.41 -9.17 -15.58
C GLY A 17 9.62 -10.23 -14.81
N THR A 18 9.54 -10.07 -13.50
CA THR A 18 8.70 -10.88 -12.61
C THR A 18 7.60 -10.02 -12.05
N ARG A 19 6.34 -10.46 -12.16
CA ARG A 19 5.19 -9.77 -11.57
C ARG A 19 4.93 -10.28 -10.17
N ILE A 20 4.81 -9.37 -9.22
CA ILE A 20 4.53 -9.68 -7.83
C ILE A 20 3.12 -9.22 -7.48
N LEU A 21 2.28 -10.16 -7.06
CA LEU A 21 1.03 -9.93 -6.35
C LEU A 21 1.34 -10.09 -4.87
N LEU A 22 1.45 -8.97 -4.16
CA LEU A 22 1.77 -8.93 -2.75
C LEU A 22 0.49 -8.72 -1.94
N LEU A 23 0.13 -9.70 -1.13
CA LEU A 23 -1.06 -9.68 -0.29
C LEU A 23 -0.64 -9.61 1.18
N ARG A 24 -1.20 -8.66 1.92
CA ARG A 24 -1.10 -8.67 3.39
C ARG A 24 -2.12 -9.65 3.96
N HIS A 25 -1.74 -10.40 5.00
CA HIS A 25 -2.65 -11.28 5.74
C HIS A 25 -3.98 -10.59 6.12
N GLY A 26 -5.02 -11.41 6.29
CA GLY A 26 -6.33 -10.98 6.74
C GLY A 26 -6.31 -10.33 8.13
N ARG A 27 -7.37 -9.59 8.48
CA ARG A 27 -7.50 -8.97 9.80
C ARG A 27 -7.43 -10.02 10.92
N SER A 28 -6.58 -9.80 11.93
CA SER A 28 -6.38 -10.72 13.06
C SER A 28 -6.90 -10.18 14.40
N THR A 29 -7.03 -11.04 15.40
CA THR A 29 -7.52 -10.69 16.76
C THR A 29 -6.69 -9.57 17.40
N LEU A 30 -5.36 -9.61 17.28
CA LEU A 30 -4.48 -8.55 17.80
C LEU A 30 -4.56 -7.25 16.97
N ASN A 31 -5.03 -7.30 15.71
CA ASN A 31 -5.35 -6.06 14.99
C ASN A 31 -6.56 -5.36 15.60
N ASP A 32 -7.61 -6.12 15.96
CA ASP A 32 -8.82 -5.58 16.60
C ASP A 32 -8.53 -4.97 17.95
N GLN A 33 -7.64 -5.61 18.70
CA GLN A 33 -7.17 -5.13 19.99
C GLN A 33 -6.14 -3.98 19.87
N GLN A 34 -5.75 -3.58 18.64
CA GLN A 34 -4.76 -2.55 18.38
C GLN A 34 -3.40 -2.81 19.09
N ARG A 35 -2.93 -4.04 19.02
CA ARG A 35 -1.68 -4.51 19.63
C ARG A 35 -0.61 -4.78 18.60
N TYR A 36 0.65 -4.61 18.99
CA TYR A 36 1.79 -5.04 18.21
C TYR A 36 1.87 -6.57 18.22
N GLN A 37 1.94 -7.17 17.03
CA GLN A 37 2.04 -8.62 16.84
C GLN A 37 3.47 -9.09 16.67
N GLY A 38 4.30 -8.26 16.02
CA GLY A 38 5.65 -8.64 15.63
C GLY A 38 5.68 -10.01 14.94
N SER A 39 6.64 -10.83 15.34
CA SER A 39 6.85 -12.18 14.85
C SER A 39 6.15 -13.27 15.68
N SER A 40 5.28 -12.92 16.63
CA SER A 40 4.54 -13.91 17.41
C SER A 40 3.35 -14.50 16.64
N ASP A 41 2.95 -15.72 17.04
CA ASP A 41 1.76 -16.41 16.57
C ASP A 41 0.58 -16.31 17.55
N ASP A 42 0.59 -15.32 18.45
CA ASP A 42 -0.46 -15.12 19.47
C ASP A 42 -1.81 -14.63 18.90
N SER A 43 -1.93 -14.50 17.57
CA SER A 43 -3.15 -14.03 16.91
C SER A 43 -3.58 -14.94 15.77
N THR A 44 -4.87 -15.18 15.69
CA THR A 44 -5.54 -15.82 14.56
C THR A 44 -6.29 -14.79 13.73
N LEU A 45 -6.68 -15.14 12.52
CA LEU A 45 -7.64 -14.35 11.74
C LEU A 45 -8.97 -14.20 12.48
N THR A 46 -9.66 -13.10 12.22
CA THR A 46 -11.05 -12.89 12.63
C THR A 46 -11.98 -13.38 11.53
N ASP A 47 -13.28 -13.52 11.82
CA ASP A 47 -14.30 -13.86 10.79
C ASP A 47 -14.27 -12.90 9.60
N GLN A 48 -14.03 -11.60 9.86
CA GLN A 48 -13.85 -10.60 8.81
C GLN A 48 -12.57 -10.84 8.00
N GLY A 49 -11.49 -11.26 8.66
CA GLY A 49 -10.23 -11.60 8.02
C GLY A 49 -10.37 -12.82 7.11
N HIS A 50 -11.07 -13.87 7.56
CA HIS A 50 -11.37 -15.06 6.77
C HIS A 50 -12.23 -14.71 5.54
N LEU A 51 -13.35 -14.00 5.76
CA LEU A 51 -14.25 -13.60 4.68
C LEU A 51 -13.54 -12.75 3.62
N ALA A 52 -12.75 -11.74 4.03
CA ALA A 52 -12.02 -10.90 3.09
C ALA A 52 -10.96 -11.69 2.30
N SER A 53 -10.33 -12.70 2.92
CA SER A 53 -9.36 -13.57 2.26
C SER A 53 -10.03 -14.46 1.22
N GLN A 54 -11.18 -15.07 1.54
CA GLN A 54 -11.96 -15.86 0.59
C GLN A 54 -12.42 -15.02 -0.62
N GLN A 55 -12.93 -13.81 -0.37
CA GLN A 55 -13.33 -12.90 -1.43
C GLN A 55 -12.14 -12.48 -2.32
N MET A 56 -10.96 -12.29 -1.73
CA MET A 56 -9.74 -12.04 -2.51
C MET A 56 -9.35 -13.25 -3.35
N GLY A 57 -9.54 -14.47 -2.84
CA GLY A 57 -9.33 -15.70 -3.60
C GLY A 57 -10.24 -15.77 -4.83
N GLN A 58 -11.53 -15.48 -4.65
CA GLN A 58 -12.50 -15.37 -5.74
C GLN A 58 -12.10 -14.30 -6.76
N PHE A 59 -11.66 -13.13 -6.30
CA PHE A 59 -11.19 -12.07 -7.18
C PHE A 59 -9.97 -12.50 -8.03
N LEU A 60 -9.12 -13.36 -7.48
CA LEU A 60 -7.91 -13.88 -8.14
C LEU A 60 -8.11 -15.21 -8.89
N GLU A 61 -9.32 -15.75 -8.98
CA GLU A 61 -9.61 -17.08 -9.57
C GLU A 61 -9.05 -17.26 -11.00
N ASN A 62 -9.05 -16.17 -11.78
CA ASN A 62 -8.58 -16.16 -13.17
C ASN A 62 -7.17 -15.57 -13.34
N CYS A 63 -6.50 -15.25 -12.24
CA CYS A 63 -5.11 -14.84 -12.24
C CYS A 63 -4.21 -16.06 -12.47
N PRO A 64 -3.41 -16.11 -13.55
CA PRO A 64 -2.38 -17.13 -13.69
C PRO A 64 -1.29 -16.88 -12.64
N LEU A 65 -1.03 -17.86 -11.78
CA LEU A 65 0.02 -17.82 -10.78
C LEU A 65 1.00 -18.96 -11.05
N ASP A 66 2.28 -18.61 -11.19
CA ASP A 66 3.35 -19.55 -11.45
C ASP A 66 3.92 -20.12 -10.14
N ALA A 67 3.96 -19.30 -9.09
CA ALA A 67 4.26 -19.74 -7.73
C ALA A 67 3.58 -18.88 -6.65
N VAL A 68 3.48 -19.45 -5.46
CA VAL A 68 2.96 -18.81 -4.25
C VAL A 68 3.99 -18.92 -3.13
N TYR A 69 4.33 -17.79 -2.53
CA TYR A 69 5.18 -17.73 -1.35
C TYR A 69 4.38 -17.21 -0.15
N VAL A 70 4.57 -17.81 1.02
CA VAL A 70 3.83 -17.41 2.23
C VAL A 70 4.74 -17.38 3.45
N SER A 71 4.53 -16.42 4.33
CA SER A 71 5.16 -16.39 5.65
C SER A 71 4.76 -17.62 6.48
N PRO A 72 5.65 -18.16 7.34
CA PRO A 72 5.32 -19.28 8.24
C PRO A 72 4.28 -18.92 9.31
N LEU A 73 4.18 -17.64 9.70
CA LEU A 73 3.27 -17.19 10.76
C LEU A 73 1.80 -17.52 10.47
N GLN A 74 1.09 -17.98 11.49
CA GLN A 74 -0.24 -18.60 11.42
C GLN A 74 -1.25 -17.75 10.65
N ARG A 75 -1.36 -16.45 10.95
CA ARG A 75 -2.28 -15.53 10.26
C ARG A 75 -2.06 -15.45 8.74
N ALA A 76 -0.83 -15.59 8.26
CA ALA A 76 -0.53 -15.61 6.82
C ALA A 76 -0.88 -16.97 6.21
N GLN A 77 -0.63 -18.06 6.93
CA GLN A 77 -1.02 -19.41 6.54
C GLN A 77 -2.55 -19.57 6.47
N GLU A 78 -3.29 -19.09 7.47
CA GLU A 78 -4.75 -19.06 7.48
C GLU A 78 -5.30 -18.25 6.30
N THR A 79 -4.68 -17.10 5.99
CA THR A 79 -5.03 -16.30 4.81
C THR A 79 -4.84 -17.11 3.54
N LEU A 80 -3.74 -17.83 3.39
CA LEU A 80 -3.49 -18.68 2.23
C LEU A 80 -4.53 -19.81 2.14
N VAL A 81 -4.86 -20.48 3.25
CA VAL A 81 -5.88 -21.53 3.30
C VAL A 81 -7.22 -21.03 2.75
N ASP A 82 -7.63 -19.81 3.07
CA ASP A 82 -8.86 -19.20 2.54
C ASP A 82 -8.80 -18.86 1.04
N LEU A 83 -7.62 -18.58 0.49
CA LEU A 83 -7.43 -18.27 -0.93
C LEU A 83 -7.46 -19.55 -1.79
N LEU A 84 -6.81 -20.62 -1.31
CA LEU A 84 -6.50 -21.82 -2.09
C LEU A 84 -7.70 -22.47 -2.82
N PRO A 85 -8.93 -22.52 -2.27
CA PRO A 85 -10.07 -23.10 -2.97
C PRO A 85 -10.39 -22.43 -4.32
N TYR A 86 -9.95 -21.19 -4.52
CA TYR A 86 -10.22 -20.40 -5.72
C TYR A 86 -9.02 -20.28 -6.66
N LEU A 87 -7.80 -20.52 -6.16
CA LEU A 87 -6.58 -20.38 -6.95
C LEU A 87 -6.30 -21.63 -7.78
N LYS A 88 -5.91 -21.43 -9.04
CA LYS A 88 -5.51 -22.51 -9.97
C LYS A 88 -4.03 -22.87 -9.77
N THR A 89 -3.65 -23.18 -8.53
CA THR A 89 -2.27 -23.50 -8.13
C THR A 89 -2.15 -24.94 -7.65
N GLN A 90 -1.05 -25.61 -8.00
CA GLN A 90 -0.73 -26.96 -7.56
C GLN A 90 0.12 -26.91 -6.27
N PRO A 91 0.06 -27.94 -5.40
CA PRO A 91 0.79 -27.95 -4.13
C PRO A 91 2.30 -27.66 -4.26
N GLN A 92 2.97 -28.17 -5.30
CA GLN A 92 4.40 -27.93 -5.50
C GLN A 92 4.75 -26.48 -5.90
N GLN A 93 3.76 -25.66 -6.25
CA GLN A 93 3.95 -24.24 -6.54
C GLN A 93 3.88 -23.38 -5.28
N ILE A 94 3.55 -23.96 -4.12
CA ILE A 94 3.37 -23.25 -2.85
C ILE A 94 4.58 -23.49 -1.96
N GLN A 95 5.20 -22.40 -1.48
CA GLN A 95 6.40 -22.44 -0.67
C GLN A 95 6.27 -21.55 0.57
N THR A 96 6.46 -22.12 1.75
CA THR A 96 6.61 -21.35 2.98
C THR A 96 8.04 -20.83 3.09
N SER A 97 8.22 -19.55 3.39
CA SER A 97 9.54 -18.93 3.53
C SER A 97 9.68 -18.17 4.84
N GLU A 98 10.64 -18.60 5.66
CA GLU A 98 11.04 -17.91 6.90
C GLU A 98 11.48 -16.46 6.66
N LEU A 99 11.94 -16.15 5.46
CA LEU A 99 12.39 -14.82 5.09
C LEU A 99 11.23 -13.79 5.04
N LEU A 100 9.99 -14.28 4.90
CA LEU A 100 8.77 -13.46 4.80
C LEU A 100 8.10 -13.15 6.15
N GLN A 101 8.62 -13.65 7.26
CA GLN A 101 8.09 -13.34 8.60
C GLN A 101 7.94 -11.82 8.81
N GLU A 102 7.04 -11.44 9.72
CA GLU A 102 6.90 -10.03 10.10
C GLU A 102 8.15 -9.51 10.82
N ILE A 103 8.27 -8.19 10.95
CA ILE A 103 9.32 -7.55 11.75
C ILE A 103 9.27 -8.05 13.20
N LYS A 104 10.45 -8.31 13.77
CA LYS A 104 10.58 -8.73 15.16
C LYS A 104 10.43 -7.51 16.08
N PHE A 105 9.53 -7.57 17.06
CA PHE A 105 9.40 -6.53 18.08
C PHE A 105 9.39 -7.10 19.51
N PRO A 106 10.47 -7.73 19.98
CA PRO A 106 10.45 -8.49 21.23
C PRO A 106 9.91 -7.70 22.45
N THR A 107 10.20 -6.40 22.54
CA THR A 107 9.76 -5.57 23.68
C THR A 107 8.38 -4.91 23.49
N TRP A 108 7.79 -5.00 22.29
CA TRP A 108 6.48 -4.42 21.99
C TRP A 108 5.40 -5.46 21.71
N GLU A 109 5.74 -6.70 21.37
CA GLU A 109 4.78 -7.78 21.14
C GLU A 109 3.77 -7.89 22.30
N GLY A 110 2.49 -8.02 21.94
CA GLY A 110 1.37 -8.04 22.88
C GLY A 110 0.98 -6.68 23.48
N ARG A 111 1.83 -5.65 23.46
CA ARG A 111 1.50 -4.31 23.97
C ARG A 111 0.60 -3.56 22.99
N SER A 112 -0.32 -2.76 23.52
CA SER A 112 -1.18 -1.89 22.71
C SER A 112 -0.37 -0.74 22.09
N TYR A 113 -0.84 -0.23 20.95
CA TYR A 113 -0.25 0.95 20.32
C TYR A 113 -0.22 2.16 21.27
N GLN A 114 -1.22 2.30 22.14
CA GLN A 114 -1.29 3.37 23.12
C GLN A 114 -0.23 3.21 24.20
N GLU A 115 -0.08 2.02 24.78
CA GLU A 115 0.94 1.74 25.80
C GLU A 115 2.35 2.01 25.28
N VAL A 116 2.68 1.55 24.07
CA VAL A 116 4.00 1.81 23.46
C VAL A 116 4.21 3.30 23.22
N ARG A 117 3.20 4.01 22.70
CA ARG A 117 3.30 5.45 22.41
C ARG A 117 3.52 6.29 23.68
N THR A 118 2.94 5.90 24.81
CA THR A 118 3.03 6.67 26.06
C THR A 118 4.20 6.23 26.94
N GLN A 119 4.46 4.93 27.05
CA GLN A 119 5.46 4.38 27.97
C GLN A 119 6.84 4.15 27.34
N ASP A 120 6.93 4.09 26.01
CA ASP A 120 8.19 3.93 25.26
C ASP A 120 8.30 5.00 24.15
N SER A 121 7.96 6.23 24.52
CA SER A 121 7.70 7.32 23.59
C SER A 121 8.91 7.70 22.72
N ASP A 122 10.13 7.70 23.28
CA ASP A 122 11.35 8.04 22.53
C ASP A 122 11.66 6.98 21.45
N ARG A 123 11.57 5.69 21.80
CA ARG A 123 11.76 4.62 20.82
C ARG A 123 10.62 4.59 19.80
N TYR A 124 9.39 4.86 20.22
CA TYR A 124 8.26 5.01 19.31
C TYR A 124 8.48 6.16 18.32
N GLN A 125 8.97 7.32 18.77
CA GLN A 125 9.32 8.43 17.89
C GLN A 125 10.44 8.05 16.92
N CYS A 126 11.48 7.34 17.41
CA CYS A 126 12.53 6.82 16.54
C CYS A 126 11.97 5.89 15.47
N TRP A 127 11.13 4.93 15.83
CA TRP A 127 10.45 4.02 14.90
C TRP A 127 9.64 4.76 13.83
N GLN A 128 8.93 5.84 14.19
CA GLN A 128 8.13 6.60 13.24
C GLN A 128 8.95 7.50 12.31
N MET A 129 10.06 8.07 12.80
CA MET A 129 10.80 9.14 12.10
C MET A 129 12.11 8.67 11.46
N ARG A 130 12.77 7.70 12.08
CA ARG A 130 14.09 7.16 11.72
C ARG A 130 14.08 5.63 11.91
N PRO A 131 13.21 4.91 11.18
CA PRO A 131 13.05 3.46 11.35
C PRO A 131 14.37 2.69 11.16
N ASP A 132 15.27 3.17 10.30
CA ASP A 132 16.61 2.64 10.09
C ASP A 132 17.54 2.73 11.31
N GLN A 133 17.26 3.65 12.24
CA GLN A 133 18.01 3.86 13.48
C GLN A 133 17.28 3.28 14.70
N PHE A 134 16.09 2.70 14.50
CA PHE A 134 15.33 2.08 15.58
C PHE A 134 16.06 0.84 16.06
N GLN A 135 16.36 0.83 17.37
CA GLN A 135 17.09 -0.25 18.00
C GLN A 135 16.38 -0.76 19.25
N ILE A 136 16.50 -2.05 19.49
CA ILE A 136 16.03 -2.73 20.69
C ILE A 136 17.25 -3.34 21.38
N GLN A 137 17.36 -3.14 22.68
CA GLN A 137 18.33 -3.84 23.50
C GLN A 137 17.77 -5.21 23.85
N THR A 138 18.50 -6.27 23.50
CA THR A 138 18.10 -7.64 23.83
C THR A 138 18.50 -7.99 25.26
N GLU A 139 17.96 -9.09 25.78
CA GLU A 139 18.30 -9.62 27.12
C GLU A 139 19.80 -9.95 27.26
N GLU A 140 20.47 -10.25 26.15
CA GLU A 140 21.91 -10.56 26.09
C GLU A 140 22.80 -9.30 25.99
N ASN A 141 22.27 -8.09 26.20
CA ASN A 141 22.96 -6.81 26.02
C ASN A 141 23.46 -6.53 24.59
N CYS A 142 22.91 -7.22 23.59
CA CYS A 142 23.17 -6.94 22.18
C CYS A 142 22.22 -5.84 21.67
N VAL A 143 22.70 -5.02 20.74
CA VAL A 143 21.88 -4.03 20.04
C VAL A 143 21.33 -4.68 18.77
N PHE A 144 20.01 -4.75 18.67
CA PHE A 144 19.30 -5.28 17.50
C PHE A 144 18.62 -4.13 16.75
N TYR A 145 18.72 -4.12 15.42
CA TYR A 145 18.08 -3.14 14.53
C TYR A 145 16.99 -3.83 13.69
N PRO A 146 15.73 -3.87 14.16
CA PRO A 146 14.68 -4.68 13.54
C PRO A 146 14.45 -4.37 12.05
N VAL A 147 14.57 -3.11 11.66
CA VAL A 147 14.36 -2.69 10.28
C VAL A 147 15.50 -3.13 9.38
N LEU A 148 16.75 -3.02 9.85
CA LEU A 148 17.89 -3.43 9.03
C LEU A 148 17.91 -4.94 8.83
N GLU A 149 17.67 -5.71 9.91
CA GLU A 149 17.56 -7.18 9.81
C GLU A 149 16.43 -7.61 8.88
N LEU A 150 15.26 -6.96 8.95
CA LEU A 150 14.16 -7.25 8.03
C LEU A 150 14.56 -7.01 6.57
N TYR A 151 15.27 -5.92 6.26
CA TYR A 151 15.67 -5.62 4.88
C TYR A 151 16.72 -6.60 4.37
N GLU A 152 17.69 -7.00 5.19
CA GLU A 152 18.65 -8.04 4.84
C GLU A 152 17.94 -9.36 4.50
N ARG A 153 16.98 -9.76 5.33
CA ARG A 153 16.18 -10.97 5.14
C ARG A 153 15.38 -10.94 3.83
N ILE A 154 14.74 -9.81 3.54
CA ILE A 154 13.97 -9.63 2.31
C ILE A 154 14.88 -9.56 1.07
N GLN A 155 16.07 -8.97 1.17
CA GLN A 155 17.04 -9.00 0.07
C GLN A 155 17.49 -10.42 -0.25
N GLN A 156 17.74 -11.25 0.77
CA GLN A 156 18.03 -12.68 0.58
C GLN A 156 16.86 -13.41 -0.09
N PHE A 157 15.62 -13.08 0.28
CA PHE A 157 14.43 -13.64 -0.36
C PHE A 157 14.43 -13.34 -1.87
N TRP A 158 14.60 -12.08 -2.26
CA TRP A 158 14.68 -11.70 -3.67
C TRP A 158 15.82 -12.37 -4.44
N GLN A 159 17.01 -12.43 -3.83
CA GLN A 159 18.17 -13.12 -4.44
C GLN A 159 17.90 -14.60 -4.70
N THR A 160 17.08 -15.23 -3.86
CA THR A 160 16.72 -16.63 -3.98
C THR A 160 15.68 -16.87 -5.07
N ILE A 161 14.61 -16.05 -5.12
CA ILE A 161 13.46 -16.36 -5.96
C ILE A 161 13.50 -15.72 -7.34
N LEU A 162 14.04 -14.51 -7.51
CA LEU A 162 13.99 -13.80 -8.79
C LEU A 162 14.71 -14.53 -9.93
N PRO A 163 15.87 -15.20 -9.72
CA PRO A 163 16.51 -15.98 -10.79
C PRO A 163 15.65 -17.13 -11.33
N LEU A 164 14.64 -17.57 -10.58
CA LEU A 164 13.79 -18.71 -10.93
C LEU A 164 12.54 -18.31 -11.71
N HIS A 165 12.17 -17.01 -11.70
CA HIS A 165 10.82 -16.56 -12.06
C HIS A 165 10.80 -15.47 -13.15
N SER A 166 11.67 -15.58 -14.15
CA SER A 166 11.70 -14.64 -15.28
C SER A 166 10.46 -14.78 -16.16
N GLY A 167 9.68 -13.71 -16.30
CA GLY A 167 8.45 -13.69 -17.09
C GLY A 167 7.23 -14.25 -16.35
N GLU A 168 7.38 -14.58 -15.07
CA GLU A 168 6.37 -15.26 -14.26
C GLU A 168 5.63 -14.30 -13.31
N THR A 169 4.47 -14.73 -12.84
CA THR A 169 3.60 -14.03 -11.90
C THR A 169 3.52 -14.78 -10.57
N LEU A 170 3.93 -14.12 -9.49
CA LEU A 170 4.05 -14.70 -8.15
C LEU A 170 3.03 -14.09 -7.20
N LEU A 171 2.37 -14.91 -6.39
CA LEU A 171 1.63 -14.43 -5.22
C LEU A 171 2.53 -14.53 -3.98
N ILE A 172 2.63 -13.46 -3.20
CA ILE A 172 3.35 -13.43 -1.93
C ILE A 172 2.37 -13.02 -0.83
N VAL A 173 2.18 -13.87 0.17
CA VAL A 173 1.34 -13.59 1.35
C VAL A 173 2.22 -13.28 2.56
N GLY A 174 2.21 -12.02 2.97
CA GLY A 174 3.09 -11.48 4.01
C GLY A 174 2.38 -10.58 5.01
N HIS A 175 3.12 -9.62 5.56
CA HIS A 175 2.70 -8.79 6.69
C HIS A 175 2.93 -7.31 6.45
N GLY A 176 2.50 -6.45 7.38
CA GLY A 176 2.58 -5.01 7.18
C GLY A 176 4.00 -4.52 6.95
N SER A 177 4.93 -4.89 7.83
CA SER A 177 6.32 -4.39 7.74
C SER A 177 7.13 -5.20 6.73
N SER A 178 6.95 -6.53 6.66
CA SER A 178 7.62 -7.34 5.64
C SER A 178 7.20 -6.96 4.21
N ASN A 179 5.92 -6.63 3.96
CA ASN A 179 5.49 -6.13 2.66
C ASN A 179 6.09 -4.76 2.33
N GLN A 180 6.18 -3.85 3.31
CA GLN A 180 6.87 -2.57 3.12
C GLN A 180 8.33 -2.77 2.72
N ALA A 181 9.04 -3.70 3.35
CA ALA A 181 10.41 -4.04 2.99
C ALA A 181 10.50 -4.70 1.61
N LEU A 182 9.57 -5.60 1.25
CA LEU A 182 9.48 -6.21 -0.09
C LEU A 182 9.36 -5.14 -1.19
N ILE A 183 8.44 -4.20 -1.01
CA ILE A 183 8.26 -3.09 -1.94
C ILE A 183 9.52 -2.21 -1.94
N ASN A 184 9.97 -1.73 -0.80
CA ASN A 184 11.10 -0.79 -0.76
C ASN A 184 12.37 -1.37 -1.40
N THR A 185 12.72 -2.61 -1.08
CA THR A 185 13.90 -3.26 -1.65
C THR A 185 13.80 -3.50 -3.15
N ALA A 186 12.61 -3.86 -3.66
CA ALA A 186 12.37 -4.00 -5.10
C ALA A 186 12.60 -2.68 -5.86
N PHE A 187 12.21 -1.55 -5.27
CA PHE A 187 12.36 -0.21 -5.84
C PHE A 187 13.70 0.46 -5.49
N GLY A 188 14.63 -0.23 -4.81
CA GLY A 188 15.91 0.35 -4.39
C GLY A 188 15.79 1.47 -3.34
N ILE A 189 14.69 1.49 -2.58
CA ILE A 189 14.37 2.50 -1.57
C ILE A 189 15.03 2.12 -0.24
N SER A 190 15.73 3.10 0.36
CA SER A 190 16.46 2.94 1.63
C SER A 190 15.54 2.54 2.81
N PRO A 191 16.03 1.75 3.78
CA PRO A 191 15.32 1.44 5.02
C PRO A 191 14.82 2.65 5.81
N ARG A 192 15.47 3.82 5.65
CA ARG A 192 15.03 5.11 6.21
C ARG A 192 13.58 5.45 5.86
N TYR A 193 13.12 4.96 4.72
CA TYR A 193 11.81 5.23 4.15
C TYR A 193 10.82 4.07 4.36
N HIS A 194 11.04 3.23 5.38
CA HIS A 194 10.22 2.04 5.64
C HIS A 194 8.71 2.28 5.59
N HIS A 195 8.24 3.41 6.13
CA HIS A 195 6.80 3.75 6.23
C HIS A 195 6.17 4.34 4.96
N TYR A 196 6.88 4.36 3.82
CA TYR A 196 6.44 5.06 2.60
C TYR A 196 5.18 4.46 1.98
N PHE A 197 5.06 3.14 2.01
CA PHE A 197 3.93 2.44 1.43
C PHE A 197 3.06 1.90 2.55
N GLN A 198 1.86 2.45 2.69
CA GLN A 198 0.89 1.84 3.60
C GLN A 198 0.66 0.38 3.16
N GLN A 199 0.29 -0.48 4.10
CA GLN A 199 -0.18 -1.84 3.82
C GLN A 199 -1.49 -2.08 4.56
N THR A 200 -2.60 -2.24 3.85
CA THR A 200 -3.92 -2.48 4.44
C THR A 200 -4.16 -4.00 4.59
N HIS A 201 -4.88 -4.44 5.63
CA HIS A 201 -5.25 -5.85 5.81
C HIS A 201 -6.01 -6.38 4.59
N SER A 202 -5.69 -7.62 4.17
CA SER A 202 -6.21 -8.19 2.91
C SER A 202 -5.97 -7.30 1.68
N GLY A 203 -5.04 -6.34 1.76
CA GLY A 203 -4.73 -5.41 0.69
C GLY A 203 -3.80 -6.06 -0.33
N LEU A 204 -4.20 -6.05 -1.60
CA LEU A 204 -3.42 -6.49 -2.74
C LEU A 204 -2.60 -5.33 -3.30
N THR A 205 -1.29 -5.55 -3.44
CA THR A 205 -0.36 -4.65 -4.12
C THR A 205 0.21 -5.40 -5.31
N VAL A 206 0.37 -4.75 -6.45
CA VAL A 206 0.91 -5.34 -7.67
C VAL A 206 2.04 -4.46 -8.18
N PHE A 207 3.19 -5.07 -8.40
CA PHE A 207 4.34 -4.40 -9.00
C PHE A 207 5.16 -5.38 -9.82
N ASP A 208 5.87 -4.84 -10.81
CA ASP A 208 6.74 -5.60 -11.68
C ASP A 208 8.19 -5.31 -11.34
N ILE A 209 8.98 -6.35 -11.11
CA ILE A 209 10.44 -6.27 -10.98
C ILE A 209 11.02 -6.54 -12.36
N LEU A 210 11.53 -5.51 -13.03
CA LEU A 210 12.06 -5.61 -14.39
C LEU A 210 13.49 -6.14 -14.39
N THR A 211 14.29 -5.62 -13.46
CA THR A 211 15.61 -6.10 -13.05
C THR A 211 15.78 -5.75 -11.56
N PRO A 212 16.73 -6.37 -10.83
CA PRO A 212 16.96 -6.01 -9.43
C PRO A 212 17.18 -4.49 -9.24
N GLY A 213 16.36 -3.85 -8.39
CA GLY A 213 16.40 -2.40 -8.14
C GLY A 213 15.65 -1.53 -9.18
N CYS A 214 15.09 -2.13 -10.23
CA CYS A 214 14.26 -1.46 -11.24
C CYS A 214 12.87 -2.09 -11.20
N SER A 215 11.92 -1.40 -10.57
CA SER A 215 10.54 -1.87 -10.44
C SER A 215 9.53 -0.81 -10.86
N GLN A 216 8.37 -1.28 -11.30
CA GLN A 216 7.24 -0.46 -11.67
C GLN A 216 6.03 -0.84 -10.81
N MET A 217 5.47 0.15 -10.11
CA MET A 217 4.26 -0.05 -9.32
C MET A 217 3.06 -0.04 -10.27
N GLN A 218 2.20 -1.06 -10.18
CA GLN A 218 0.98 -1.16 -10.98
C GLN A 218 -0.24 -0.77 -10.15
N LEU A 219 -0.31 -1.27 -8.91
CA LEU A 219 -1.43 -1.14 -7.99
C LEU A 219 -0.91 -1.17 -6.54
N LEU A 220 -1.46 -0.34 -5.66
CA LEU A 220 -1.10 -0.38 -4.24
C LEU A 220 -2.35 -0.38 -3.36
N ASN A 221 -2.44 -1.34 -2.43
CA ASN A 221 -3.51 -1.48 -1.45
C ASN A 221 -4.92 -1.56 -2.03
N PHE A 222 -5.10 -2.35 -3.08
CA PHE A 222 -6.45 -2.71 -3.50
C PHE A 222 -7.11 -3.61 -2.46
N THR A 223 -8.31 -3.21 -2.04
CA THR A 223 -9.19 -3.95 -1.16
C THR A 223 -10.56 -4.02 -1.83
N LEU A 224 -11.32 -5.06 -1.52
CA LEU A 224 -12.68 -5.22 -2.05
C LEU A 224 -13.70 -4.28 -1.37
N ASP A 225 -13.27 -3.55 -0.33
CA ASP A 225 -14.09 -2.53 0.30
C ASP A 225 -14.15 -1.24 -0.54
N SER A 226 -15.24 -0.48 -0.34
CA SER A 226 -15.60 0.60 -1.26
C SER A 226 -14.97 1.96 -0.96
N GLY A 227 -14.16 2.10 0.10
CA GLY A 227 -13.67 3.40 0.59
C GLY A 227 -12.26 3.81 0.14
N LEU A 228 -11.82 4.97 0.62
CA LEU A 228 -10.39 5.31 0.63
C LEU A 228 -9.64 4.39 1.61
N PRO A 229 -8.34 4.13 1.40
CA PRO A 229 -7.51 3.42 2.36
C PRO A 229 -7.69 3.99 3.78
N LYS A 230 -7.91 3.14 4.79
CA LYS A 230 -8.21 3.64 6.14
C LYS A 230 -7.02 4.42 6.71
N LEU A 231 -7.32 5.56 7.35
CA LEU A 231 -6.39 6.29 8.21
C LEU A 231 -6.67 5.92 9.66
N LYS A 232 -5.62 5.78 10.48
CA LYS A 232 -5.80 5.65 11.94
C LYS A 232 -6.45 6.93 12.48
N VAL A 233 -7.33 6.79 13.47
CA VAL A 233 -8.01 7.92 14.12
C VAL A 233 -6.98 8.92 14.67
N GLY A 234 -7.27 10.22 14.55
CA GLY A 234 -6.42 11.30 15.05
C GLY A 234 -5.23 11.65 14.15
N LYS A 235 -5.16 11.12 12.92
CA LYS A 235 -4.19 11.59 11.92
C LYS A 235 -4.55 13.01 11.49
N GLN A 236 -3.53 13.83 11.30
CA GLN A 236 -3.61 15.24 10.92
C GLN A 236 -2.86 15.48 9.61
N GLY A 237 -2.88 16.71 9.11
CA GLY A 237 -2.10 17.13 7.96
C GLY A 237 -2.88 17.02 6.65
N LEU A 238 -2.16 16.87 5.55
CA LEU A 238 -2.75 16.90 4.21
C LEU A 238 -3.02 15.49 3.70
N ARG A 239 -4.20 15.24 3.16
CA ARG A 239 -4.55 14.00 2.48
C ARG A 239 -4.93 14.29 1.04
N LEU A 240 -4.04 13.95 0.13
CA LEU A 240 -4.23 14.16 -1.30
C LEU A 240 -4.91 12.95 -1.91
N VAL A 241 -6.06 13.18 -2.53
CA VAL A 241 -6.69 12.25 -3.47
C VAL A 241 -6.29 12.71 -4.86
N LEU A 242 -5.61 11.87 -5.61
CA LEU A 242 -5.19 12.13 -6.99
C LEU A 242 -6.16 11.40 -7.92
N LEU A 243 -6.89 12.15 -8.74
CA LEU A 243 -7.87 11.64 -9.69
C LEU A 243 -7.41 11.94 -11.13
N PRO A 244 -6.76 10.99 -11.82
CA PRO A 244 -6.33 11.17 -13.20
C PRO A 244 -7.52 11.34 -14.13
N PHE A 245 -7.53 12.44 -14.89
CA PHE A 245 -8.51 12.71 -15.94
C PHE A 245 -7.87 12.58 -17.32
N HIS A 246 -8.60 11.97 -18.25
CA HIS A 246 -8.23 11.94 -19.66
C HIS A 246 -9.41 12.42 -20.52
N PRO A 247 -9.22 13.38 -21.46
CA PRO A 247 -10.30 13.96 -22.27
C PRO A 247 -11.17 12.93 -23.01
N HIS A 248 -10.55 11.84 -23.47
CA HIS A 248 -11.24 10.78 -24.21
C HIS A 248 -11.66 9.58 -23.32
N CYS A 249 -11.47 9.68 -22.00
CA CYS A 249 -11.84 8.62 -21.06
C CYS A 249 -12.38 9.27 -19.77
N PRO A 250 -13.66 9.71 -19.78
CA PRO A 250 -14.27 10.35 -18.62
C PRO A 250 -14.36 9.37 -17.43
N PRO A 251 -14.30 9.85 -16.18
CA PRO A 251 -14.46 9.01 -15.00
C PRO A 251 -15.78 8.25 -15.00
N GLN A 252 -15.75 6.97 -14.66
CA GLN A 252 -16.95 6.17 -14.50
C GLN A 252 -17.81 6.68 -13.33
N PRO A 253 -19.15 6.73 -13.46
CA PRO A 253 -20.04 7.17 -12.39
C PRO A 253 -19.83 6.43 -11.06
N MET A 254 -19.51 5.13 -11.11
CA MET A 254 -19.22 4.33 -9.92
C MET A 254 -17.98 4.82 -9.16
N LEU A 255 -16.94 5.28 -9.87
CA LEU A 255 -15.75 5.87 -9.26
C LEU A 255 -16.11 7.18 -8.57
N LEU A 256 -16.90 8.03 -9.21
CA LEU A 256 -17.34 9.30 -8.62
C LEU A 256 -18.22 9.08 -7.39
N ALA A 257 -19.12 8.10 -7.43
CA ALA A 257 -19.98 7.75 -6.30
C ALA A 257 -19.20 7.32 -5.04
N LYS A 258 -17.97 6.77 -5.19
CA LYS A 258 -17.11 6.48 -4.03
C LYS A 258 -16.73 7.74 -3.25
N PHE A 259 -16.61 8.88 -3.93
CA PHE A 259 -16.22 10.12 -3.29
C PHE A 259 -17.37 10.78 -2.54
N ASN A 260 -18.63 10.45 -2.83
CA ASN A 260 -19.79 11.02 -2.13
C ASN A 260 -19.77 10.81 -0.60
N SER A 261 -19.12 9.73 -0.11
CA SER A 261 -18.99 9.44 1.32
C SER A 261 -17.66 9.92 1.92
N VAL A 262 -16.80 10.54 1.12
CA VAL A 262 -15.50 11.07 1.53
C VAL A 262 -15.65 12.55 1.86
N SER A 263 -15.20 12.98 3.03
CA SER A 263 -15.12 14.41 3.32
C SER A 263 -13.97 15.03 2.52
N ILE A 264 -14.30 15.89 1.55
CA ILE A 264 -13.35 16.64 0.73
C ILE A 264 -13.51 18.13 1.04
N GLN A 265 -12.44 18.76 1.52
CA GLN A 265 -12.43 20.19 1.88
C GLN A 265 -12.06 21.07 0.69
N GLU A 266 -11.20 20.58 -0.21
CA GLU A 266 -10.75 21.35 -1.36
C GLU A 266 -10.66 20.47 -2.62
N MET A 267 -10.99 21.06 -3.76
CA MET A 267 -10.84 20.45 -5.07
C MET A 267 -10.04 21.39 -5.98
N ILE A 268 -9.08 20.82 -6.67
CA ILE A 268 -8.16 21.58 -7.52
C ILE A 268 -7.91 20.82 -8.81
N GLY A 269 -8.03 21.48 -9.96
CA GLY A 269 -7.83 20.77 -11.20
C GLY A 269 -8.07 21.56 -12.48
N GLU A 270 -7.88 20.85 -13.58
CA GLU A 270 -7.88 21.42 -14.94
C GLU A 270 -9.19 21.13 -15.69
N ASN A 271 -9.98 20.18 -15.21
CA ASN A 271 -11.27 19.82 -15.81
C ASN A 271 -12.42 20.46 -15.00
N CYS A 272 -12.98 21.54 -15.53
CA CYS A 272 -14.09 22.27 -14.92
C CYS A 272 -15.34 21.40 -14.73
N ASP A 273 -15.72 20.60 -15.73
CA ASP A 273 -16.94 19.79 -15.69
C ASP A 273 -16.87 18.73 -14.59
N LEU A 274 -15.73 18.06 -14.48
CA LEU A 274 -15.49 17.03 -13.47
C LEU A 274 -15.39 17.64 -12.06
N LEU A 275 -14.77 18.81 -11.92
CA LEU A 275 -14.77 19.56 -10.66
C LEU A 275 -16.19 19.92 -10.23
N GLN A 276 -17.01 20.43 -11.16
CA GLN A 276 -18.40 20.78 -10.88
C GLN A 276 -19.23 19.53 -10.52
N GLN A 277 -19.02 18.42 -11.22
CA GLN A 277 -19.72 17.17 -10.93
C GLN A 277 -19.43 16.65 -9.53
N LEU A 278 -18.16 16.66 -9.10
CA LEU A 278 -17.79 16.26 -7.74
C LEU A 278 -18.31 17.27 -6.70
N ALA A 279 -18.26 18.57 -7.00
CA ALA A 279 -18.75 19.60 -6.09
C ALA A 279 -20.25 19.47 -5.74
N GLN A 280 -21.06 18.84 -6.60
CA GLN A 280 -22.47 18.56 -6.29
C GLN A 280 -22.65 17.71 -5.01
N ALA A 281 -21.70 16.82 -4.71
CA ALA A 281 -21.70 16.02 -3.49
C ALA A 281 -20.95 16.67 -2.31
N HIS A 282 -20.26 17.80 -2.55
CA HIS A 282 -19.37 18.45 -1.59
C HIS A 282 -19.58 19.98 -1.59
N LEU A 283 -20.76 20.41 -1.15
CA LEU A 283 -21.20 21.82 -1.24
C LEU A 283 -20.30 22.84 -0.52
N GLU A 284 -19.58 22.41 0.51
CA GLU A 284 -18.68 23.26 1.30
C GLU A 284 -17.22 23.22 0.78
N ALA A 285 -16.92 22.40 -0.24
CA ALA A 285 -15.56 22.27 -0.74
C ALA A 285 -15.13 23.51 -1.52
N LYS A 286 -13.94 24.03 -1.21
CA LYS A 286 -13.33 25.12 -1.98
C LYS A 286 -12.84 24.60 -3.32
N ILE A 287 -13.22 25.26 -4.42
CA ILE A 287 -12.85 24.85 -5.78
C ILE A 287 -11.80 25.82 -6.34
N THR A 288 -10.70 25.27 -6.87
CA THR A 288 -9.65 26.03 -7.55
C THR A 288 -9.41 25.48 -8.96
N ILE A 289 -9.68 26.29 -9.99
CA ILE A 289 -9.44 25.91 -11.39
C ILE A 289 -8.03 26.32 -11.79
N LEU A 290 -7.25 25.37 -12.31
CA LEU A 290 -5.88 25.60 -12.78
C LEU A 290 -5.92 25.96 -14.27
N GLN A 291 -5.56 27.21 -14.61
CA GLN A 291 -5.64 27.70 -15.99
C GLN A 291 -4.46 27.29 -16.88
N GLU A 292 -3.24 27.14 -16.34
CA GLU A 292 -2.06 26.64 -17.09
C GLU A 292 -0.81 26.32 -16.23
N SER A 293 -0.94 26.33 -14.90
CA SER A 293 0.19 26.21 -13.97
C SER A 293 0.52 24.77 -13.58
N HIS A 294 1.80 24.51 -13.31
CA HIS A 294 2.26 23.25 -12.70
C HIS A 294 1.53 22.96 -11.38
N LEU A 295 0.82 21.83 -11.32
CA LEU A 295 0.35 21.26 -10.07
C LEU A 295 1.55 20.97 -9.17
N SER A 296 1.62 21.64 -8.02
CA SER A 296 2.71 21.51 -7.05
C SER A 296 2.15 21.43 -5.64
N LEU A 297 2.92 20.86 -4.71
CA LEU A 297 2.52 20.78 -3.30
C LEU A 297 2.23 22.15 -2.67
N ARG A 298 2.93 23.19 -3.13
CA ARG A 298 2.67 24.58 -2.70
C ARG A 298 1.28 25.06 -3.10
N ALA A 299 0.80 24.68 -4.29
CA ALA A 299 -0.55 24.99 -4.75
C ALA A 299 -1.64 24.22 -3.99
N LEU A 300 -1.27 23.13 -3.31
CA LEU A 300 -2.17 22.23 -2.56
C LEU A 300 -2.29 22.56 -1.07
N SER A 301 -1.77 23.70 -0.61
CA SER A 301 -1.62 23.99 0.83
C SER A 301 -2.53 25.12 1.33
N PRO A 302 -3.29 24.85 2.40
CA PRO A 302 -3.31 25.70 3.58
C PRO A 302 -2.72 24.94 4.77
N LEU A 303 -1.65 25.50 5.36
CA LEU A 303 -0.80 24.91 6.41
C LEU A 303 -1.46 24.81 7.81
N ASN A 304 -2.73 24.40 7.92
CA ASN A 304 -3.26 24.07 9.25
C ASN A 304 -2.97 22.61 9.59
N HIS A 305 -1.87 22.37 10.29
CA HIS A 305 -1.40 21.04 10.67
C HIS A 305 -2.18 20.40 11.83
N LYS A 306 -3.20 21.08 12.39
CA LYS A 306 -3.94 20.58 13.56
C LYS A 306 -5.10 19.64 13.21
N GLU A 307 -5.58 19.67 11.97
CA GLU A 307 -6.67 18.83 11.48
C GLU A 307 -6.27 18.11 10.18
N LEU A 308 -7.04 17.09 9.79
CA LEU A 308 -6.85 16.41 8.51
C LEU A 308 -7.58 17.18 7.42
N ASN A 309 -6.85 17.73 6.46
CA ASN A 309 -7.39 18.41 5.29
C ASN A 309 -7.31 17.48 4.07
N THR A 310 -8.45 17.07 3.51
CA THR A 310 -8.53 16.21 2.32
C THR A 310 -8.73 17.06 1.07
N VAL A 311 -7.79 16.95 0.14
CA VAL A 311 -7.78 17.70 -1.12
C VAL A 311 -7.85 16.74 -2.30
N CYS A 312 -8.81 16.95 -3.20
CA CYS A 312 -8.92 16.20 -4.45
C CYS A 312 -8.24 16.96 -5.60
N ALA A 313 -7.16 16.40 -6.14
CA ALA A 313 -6.43 16.93 -7.27
C ALA A 313 -6.80 16.20 -8.57
N ILE A 314 -7.30 16.94 -9.55
CA ILE A 314 -7.81 16.44 -10.83
C ILE A 314 -6.97 17.00 -11.97
N ALA A 315 -6.14 16.15 -12.58
CA ALA A 315 -5.27 16.57 -13.66
C ALA A 315 -4.94 15.41 -14.60
N LEU A 316 -4.23 15.71 -15.70
CA LEU A 316 -3.69 14.68 -16.59
C LEU A 316 -2.78 13.70 -15.82
N PRO A 317 -2.79 12.39 -16.16
CA PRO A 317 -1.95 11.39 -15.53
C PRO A 317 -0.48 11.81 -15.39
N SER A 318 0.11 12.36 -16.46
CA SER A 318 1.52 12.79 -16.46
C SER A 318 1.84 13.88 -15.45
N LYS A 319 0.90 14.79 -15.15
CA LYS A 319 1.07 15.85 -14.14
C LYS A 319 0.99 15.27 -12.72
N LEU A 320 0.05 14.37 -12.48
CA LEU A 320 -0.08 13.68 -11.19
C LEU A 320 1.09 12.72 -10.92
N SER A 321 1.56 11.99 -11.94
CA SER A 321 2.77 11.16 -11.87
C SER A 321 4.00 11.99 -11.51
N ARG A 322 4.16 13.18 -12.12
CA ARG A 322 5.26 14.10 -11.77
C ARG A 322 5.17 14.57 -10.32
N LEU A 323 3.97 14.86 -9.81
CA LEU A 323 3.77 15.20 -8.40
C LEU A 323 4.17 14.03 -7.47
N LEU A 324 3.79 12.79 -7.81
CA LEU A 324 4.22 11.61 -7.06
C LEU A 324 5.74 11.41 -7.07
N SER A 325 6.40 11.59 -8.22
CA SER A 325 7.86 11.51 -8.33
C SER A 325 8.60 12.59 -7.54
N GLN A 326 7.94 13.71 -7.18
CA GLN A 326 8.51 14.71 -6.28
C GLN A 326 8.36 14.32 -4.79
N LEU A 327 7.37 13.50 -4.47
CA LEU A 327 7.05 13.07 -3.11
C LEU A 327 7.80 11.80 -2.70
N PHE A 328 8.03 10.90 -3.65
CA PHE A 328 8.57 9.57 -3.42
C PHE A 328 9.79 9.34 -4.31
N PRO A 329 10.88 8.71 -3.79
CA PRO A 329 12.11 8.44 -4.52
C PRO A 329 11.92 7.23 -5.44
N PHE A 330 10.89 7.24 -6.29
CA PHE A 330 10.75 6.23 -7.33
C PHE A 330 11.93 6.38 -8.32
N PRO A 331 12.66 5.30 -8.65
CA PRO A 331 13.77 5.37 -9.60
C PRO A 331 13.30 5.75 -11.02
N HIS A 332 12.02 5.49 -11.32
CA HIS A 332 11.37 5.82 -12.58
C HIS A 332 10.02 6.51 -12.35
N SER A 333 9.48 7.18 -13.36
CA SER A 333 8.13 7.78 -13.27
C SER A 333 7.08 6.69 -13.07
N VAL A 334 6.22 6.86 -12.07
CA VAL A 334 5.07 5.98 -11.86
C VAL A 334 3.97 6.29 -12.87
N GLU A 335 3.30 5.24 -13.36
CA GLU A 335 2.18 5.37 -14.28
C GLU A 335 0.87 5.43 -13.49
N LEU A 336 0.05 6.44 -13.79
CA LEU A 336 -1.30 6.56 -13.24
C LEU A 336 -2.32 6.34 -14.35
N PHE A 337 -3.35 5.54 -14.08
CA PHE A 337 -4.33 5.20 -15.11
C PHE A 337 -5.61 6.05 -15.00
N PRO A 338 -6.23 6.44 -16.12
CA PRO A 338 -7.58 6.99 -16.10
C PRO A 338 -8.57 6.03 -15.41
N ASN A 339 -9.67 6.54 -14.89
CA ASN A 339 -10.66 5.74 -14.12
C ASN A 339 -10.08 5.06 -12.88
N THR A 340 -9.02 5.61 -12.31
CA THR A 340 -8.49 5.18 -11.02
C THR A 340 -8.33 6.38 -10.10
N PHE A 341 -7.97 6.14 -8.84
CA PHE A 341 -7.52 7.17 -7.93
C PHE A 341 -6.31 6.69 -7.13
N SER A 342 -5.52 7.63 -6.65
CA SER A 342 -4.40 7.37 -5.74
C SER A 342 -4.53 8.27 -4.51
N VAL A 343 -3.97 7.84 -3.38
CA VAL A 343 -4.10 8.59 -2.12
C VAL A 343 -2.75 8.73 -1.46
N VAL A 344 -2.35 9.96 -1.16
CA VAL A 344 -1.14 10.29 -0.40
C VAL A 344 -1.55 10.96 0.91
N HIS A 345 -0.99 10.52 2.01
CA HIS A 345 -1.09 11.21 3.29
C HIS A 345 0.24 11.87 3.64
N TYR A 346 0.17 13.15 4.00
CA TYR A 346 1.29 13.97 4.41
C TYR A 346 1.03 14.44 5.85
N PRO A 347 1.48 13.70 6.88
CA PRO A 347 1.09 13.94 8.27
C PRO A 347 1.50 15.32 8.79
N SER A 348 2.71 15.76 8.45
CA SER A 348 3.27 17.06 8.81
C SER A 348 4.49 17.36 7.93
N SER A 349 4.97 18.62 7.92
CA SER A 349 6.21 19.02 7.22
C SER A 349 7.48 18.34 7.72
N GLN A 350 7.43 17.69 8.89
CA GLN A 350 8.57 16.98 9.48
C GLN A 350 8.53 15.47 9.18
N ASN A 351 7.38 14.95 8.73
CA ASN A 351 7.19 13.54 8.40
C ASN A 351 7.36 13.31 6.90
N PHE A 352 7.78 12.10 6.55
CA PHE A 352 7.72 11.67 5.16
C PHE A 352 6.27 11.47 4.69
N PRO A 353 5.99 11.69 3.39
CA PRO A 353 4.71 11.30 2.81
C PRO A 353 4.51 9.78 2.85
N ILE A 354 3.26 9.36 2.91
CA ILE A 354 2.83 7.97 2.89
C ILE A 354 1.90 7.78 1.70
N LEU A 355 2.29 6.93 0.75
CA LEU A 355 1.41 6.49 -0.32
C LEU A 355 0.45 5.45 0.25
N GLN A 356 -0.81 5.86 0.41
CA GLN A 356 -1.84 5.03 1.03
C GLN A 356 -2.47 4.04 0.05
N GLY A 357 -2.49 4.39 -1.23
CA GLY A 357 -3.01 3.56 -2.30
C GLY A 357 -2.71 4.18 -3.66
N MET A 358 -2.63 3.36 -4.69
CA MET A 358 -2.26 3.80 -6.04
C MET A 358 -3.03 3.00 -7.07
N ASN A 359 -3.53 3.69 -8.11
CA ASN A 359 -4.32 3.11 -9.19
C ASN A 359 -5.52 2.26 -8.71
N LEU A 360 -6.15 2.71 -7.63
CA LEU A 360 -7.35 2.08 -7.08
C LEU A 360 -8.55 2.34 -7.98
N ASN A 361 -9.38 1.32 -8.19
CA ASN A 361 -10.61 1.43 -8.98
C ASN A 361 -11.77 0.77 -8.21
N VAL A 362 -12.98 0.89 -8.76
CA VAL A 362 -14.17 0.14 -8.35
C VAL A 362 -14.27 -1.10 -9.23
N LEU A 363 -14.53 -2.26 -8.63
CA LEU A 363 -15.01 -3.40 -9.40
C LEU A 363 -16.40 -3.06 -9.93
N LYS A 364 -16.66 -3.38 -11.21
CA LYS A 364 -18.05 -3.48 -11.67
C LYS A 364 -18.70 -4.61 -10.87
N GLY A 365 -19.77 -4.28 -10.16
CA GLY A 365 -20.56 -5.25 -9.40
C GLY A 365 -21.25 -6.25 -10.31
#